data_AF-A0AAV5QTZ0-F1
#
_entry.id   AF-A0AAV5QTZ0-F1
#
_cell.length_a   1.000
_cell.length_b   1.000
_cell.length_c   1.000
_cell.angle_alpha   90.00
_cell.angle_beta   90.00
_cell.angle_gamma   90.00
#
_symmetry.space_group_name_H-M   'P 1'
#
loop_
_entity.id
_entity.type
_entity.pdbx_description
1 polymer ?
#
loop_
_entity_poly.entity_id
_entity_poly.type
_entity_poly.pdbx_seq_one_letter_code
_entity_poly.pdbx_strand_id
1 'polypeptide(L)'
;MAIQNLKVIILPKNGNPINKITIDLNDPTGVDKSDWKIISLPHPRTSSPVKYIFNSSTLYELRQIQGSNPHLKDSQRLETEDGSAIKSLLIESSTPGNHTGLIIEDPSVYVTSPFNPVYLLISFFVAKKYHLSDTTRFISLEDLVDSMESQDKFEPMAVKLPMGILEDGLSKICESIEENGDTFYKFSMKKTLEFLQHKTNKLKSLEEEKFPKSILQKLIIPLVTPADSTSSTPPEILDAAKLKYSISLIGSYLPQVIVNELAKSFKEDLTKLDEYLQQQKQIKDKKKLAEEGLREMDKQIKAGGNSRKKPVSKKTAGIKKPTAPRKVVRGALDNFFKKKVT
;
A
#
# COMPACT_ATOMS: atom_id res chain seq x y z
N MET A 1 30.29 27.26 -3.09
CA MET A 1 30.00 26.90 -4.49
C MET A 1 28.74 26.02 -4.45
N ALA A 2 27.59 26.54 -4.90
CA ALA A 2 26.34 25.77 -4.90
C ALA A 2 26.34 24.86 -6.14
N ILE A 3 26.33 23.55 -5.92
CA ILE A 3 26.22 22.56 -7.01
C ILE A 3 24.73 22.31 -7.21
N GLN A 4 24.18 22.78 -8.32
CA GLN A 4 22.80 22.49 -8.70
C GLN A 4 22.72 21.12 -9.37
N ASN A 5 21.64 20.37 -9.11
CA ASN A 5 21.29 19.10 -9.76
C ASN A 5 22.14 17.85 -9.40
N LEU A 6 22.66 17.76 -8.18
CA LEU A 6 23.31 16.53 -7.73
C LEU A 6 22.28 15.42 -7.41
N LYS A 7 22.49 14.23 -7.97
CA LYS A 7 21.66 13.05 -7.74
C LYS A 7 22.41 12.08 -6.83
N VAL A 8 21.75 11.66 -5.75
CA VAL A 8 22.34 10.75 -4.75
C VAL A 8 21.65 9.40 -4.89
N ILE A 9 22.42 8.35 -5.21
CA ILE A 9 21.89 6.99 -5.34
C ILE A 9 22.40 6.14 -4.19
N ILE A 10 21.47 5.57 -3.41
CA ILE A 10 21.77 4.63 -2.33
C ILE A 10 21.73 3.22 -2.91
N LEU A 11 22.90 2.57 -2.95
CA LEU A 11 23.09 1.19 -3.44
C LEU A 11 23.06 0.17 -2.29
N PRO A 12 22.65 -1.08 -2.54
CA PRO A 12 22.68 -2.13 -1.53
C PRO A 12 24.12 -2.56 -1.26
N LYS A 13 24.42 -2.89 0.00
CA LYS A 13 25.74 -3.34 0.45
C LYS A 13 25.97 -4.80 0.02
N ASN A 14 26.43 -5.02 -1.20
CA ASN A 14 26.85 -6.34 -1.67
C ASN A 14 28.23 -6.69 -1.10
N GLY A 15 28.31 -7.01 0.20
CA GLY A 15 29.51 -7.58 0.85
C GLY A 15 30.76 -6.70 0.94
N ASN A 16 30.87 -5.64 0.13
CA ASN A 16 31.95 -4.66 0.18
C ASN A 16 31.42 -3.30 0.65
N PRO A 17 32.20 -2.55 1.46
CA PRO A 17 31.82 -1.22 1.90
C PRO A 17 31.54 -0.34 0.67
N ILE A 18 30.50 0.48 0.79
CA ILE A 18 29.93 1.35 -0.24
C ILE A 18 31.06 2.05 -1.00
N ASN A 19 31.45 1.51 -2.15
CA ASN A 19 32.12 2.31 -3.16
C ASN A 19 31.05 3.28 -3.63
N LYS A 20 31.23 4.54 -3.25
CA LYS A 20 30.40 5.67 -3.64
C LYS A 20 30.42 5.75 -5.18
N ILE A 21 29.45 5.11 -5.84
CA ILE A 21 29.30 5.25 -7.29
C ILE A 21 28.57 6.57 -7.51
N THR A 22 29.29 7.56 -7.99
CA THR A 22 28.68 8.77 -8.55
C THR A 22 28.34 8.42 -10.00
N ILE A 23 27.11 7.97 -10.24
CA ILE A 23 26.67 7.76 -11.63
C ILE A 23 26.23 9.12 -12.15
N ASP A 24 26.96 9.66 -13.13
CA ASP A 24 26.46 10.78 -13.90
C ASP A 24 25.25 10.31 -14.72
N LEU A 25 24.06 10.71 -14.26
CA LEU A 25 22.79 10.36 -14.89
C LEU A 25 22.56 11.10 -16.21
N ASN A 26 23.46 11.98 -16.63
CA ASN A 26 23.43 12.71 -17.89
C ASN A 26 24.43 12.16 -18.92
N ASP A 27 25.31 11.21 -18.55
CA ASP A 27 26.18 10.49 -19.48
C ASP A 27 25.61 9.08 -19.76
N PRO A 28 24.90 8.88 -20.89
CA PRO A 28 24.39 7.57 -21.27
C PRO A 28 25.48 6.59 -21.74
N THR A 29 26.72 7.06 -21.94
CA THR A 29 27.82 6.26 -22.50
C THR A 29 28.74 5.65 -21.45
N GLY A 30 28.74 6.17 -20.21
CA GLY A 30 29.26 5.52 -19.00
C GLY A 30 30.48 4.64 -19.24
N VAL A 31 31.56 5.18 -19.82
CA VAL A 31 32.83 4.47 -19.95
C VAL A 31 33.55 4.55 -18.61
N ASP A 32 33.04 3.79 -17.64
CA ASP A 32 33.72 3.50 -16.40
C ASP A 32 33.65 1.99 -16.15
N LYS A 33 34.71 1.42 -15.56
CA LYS A 33 34.98 -0.02 -15.31
C LYS A 33 33.95 -0.75 -14.41
N SER A 34 32.73 -0.25 -14.29
CA SER A 34 31.70 -0.79 -13.42
C SER A 34 30.58 -1.40 -14.25
N ASP A 35 30.19 -2.65 -13.97
CA ASP A 35 29.14 -3.41 -14.69
C ASP A 35 27.71 -2.85 -14.52
N TRP A 36 27.57 -1.60 -14.04
CA TRP A 36 26.30 -0.98 -13.70
C TRP A 36 25.74 -0.22 -14.89
N LYS A 37 24.54 -0.61 -15.34
CA LYS A 37 23.84 0.04 -16.45
C LYS A 37 22.49 0.58 -15.98
N ILE A 38 22.19 1.82 -16.33
CA ILE A 38 20.87 2.40 -16.09
C ILE A 38 20.00 2.15 -17.31
N ILE A 39 18.88 1.48 -17.11
CA ILE A 39 17.96 1.10 -18.16
C ILE A 39 16.57 1.62 -17.83
N SER A 40 15.80 2.01 -18.85
CA SER A 40 14.40 2.41 -18.69
C SER A 40 13.53 1.26 -19.15
N LEU A 41 12.67 0.74 -18.27
CA LEU A 41 11.73 -0.36 -18.54
C LEU A 41 10.31 0.07 -18.12
N PRO A 42 9.25 -0.55 -18.65
CA PRO A 42 7.89 -0.21 -18.25
C PRO A 42 7.61 -0.70 -16.83
N HIS A 43 6.91 0.08 -16.02
CA HIS A 43 6.45 -0.36 -14.71
C HIS A 43 5.40 -1.47 -14.88
N PRO A 44 5.51 -2.62 -14.19
CA PRO A 44 4.62 -3.78 -14.40
C PRO A 44 3.12 -3.49 -14.29
N ARG A 45 2.71 -2.56 -13.44
CA ARG A 45 1.29 -2.25 -13.19
C ARG A 45 0.74 -1.13 -14.06
N THR A 46 1.54 -0.10 -14.29
CA THR A 46 1.10 1.17 -14.92
C THR A 46 1.60 1.30 -16.35
N SER A 47 2.56 0.46 -16.75
CA SER A 47 3.30 0.52 -18.01
C SER A 47 4.03 1.84 -18.27
N SER A 48 4.10 2.73 -17.29
CA SER A 48 4.86 3.97 -17.38
C SER A 48 6.35 3.67 -17.34
N PRO A 49 7.20 4.38 -18.10
CA PRO A 49 8.64 4.15 -18.08
C PRO A 49 9.21 4.48 -16.69
N VAL A 50 10.01 3.56 -16.14
CA VAL A 50 10.71 3.69 -14.86
C VAL A 50 12.17 3.31 -15.06
N LYS A 51 13.06 3.98 -14.31
CA LYS A 51 14.49 3.69 -14.33
C LYS A 51 14.81 2.51 -13.43
N TYR A 52 15.59 1.59 -13.97
CA TYR A 52 16.18 0.47 -13.27
C TYR A 52 17.70 0.56 -13.39
N ILE A 53 18.36 -0.05 -12.42
CA ILE A 53 19.79 -0.21 -12.43
C ILE A 53 20.08 -1.70 -12.54
N PHE A 54 20.87 -2.09 -13.52
CA PHE A 54 21.27 -3.46 -13.76
C PHE A 54 22.75 -3.63 -13.41
N ASN A 55 23.10 -4.70 -12.71
CA ASN A 55 24.48 -5.11 -12.45
C ASN A 55 24.60 -6.61 -12.69
N SER A 56 25.25 -6.99 -13.79
CA SER A 56 25.65 -8.34 -14.27
C SER A 56 24.64 -9.49 -14.12
N SER A 57 24.02 -9.68 -12.96
CA SER A 57 23.02 -10.69 -12.64
C SER A 57 21.76 -10.15 -11.96
N THR A 58 21.77 -8.92 -11.41
CA THR A 58 20.69 -8.41 -10.57
C THR A 58 20.13 -7.10 -11.13
N LEU A 59 18.80 -7.06 -11.25
CA LEU A 59 18.06 -5.85 -11.58
C LEU A 59 17.59 -5.16 -10.29
N TYR A 60 17.74 -3.85 -10.23
CA TYR A 60 17.32 -3.01 -9.11
C TYR A 60 16.35 -1.95 -9.61
N GLU A 61 15.25 -1.76 -8.90
CA GLU A 61 14.33 -0.64 -9.14
C GLU A 61 14.90 0.63 -8.50
N LEU A 62 14.89 1.75 -9.23
CA LEU A 62 15.33 3.05 -8.74
C LEU A 62 14.13 3.89 -8.29
N ARG A 63 13.99 4.14 -6.99
CA ARG A 63 12.89 4.90 -6.40
C ARG A 63 13.36 6.24 -5.86
N GLN A 64 12.77 7.33 -6.34
CA GLN A 64 13.07 8.66 -5.82
C GLN A 64 12.33 8.91 -4.51
N ILE A 65 13.05 9.40 -3.50
CA ILE A 65 12.45 9.95 -2.29
C ILE A 65 12.02 11.39 -2.61
N GLN A 66 10.72 11.57 -2.87
CA GLN A 66 10.13 12.88 -3.18
C GLN A 66 10.11 13.81 -1.94
N GLY A 67 10.15 13.26 -0.73
CA GLY A 67 10.06 14.02 0.53
C GLY A 67 8.63 14.43 0.92
N SER A 68 7.72 14.54 -0.06
CA SER A 68 6.29 14.77 0.17
C SER A 68 5.65 13.55 0.85
N ASN A 69 5.04 13.72 2.02
CA ASN A 69 4.29 12.67 2.70
C ASN A 69 2.79 13.02 2.70
N PRO A 70 1.97 12.38 1.83
CA PRO A 70 0.54 12.67 1.73
C PRO A 70 -0.25 12.29 2.99
N HIS A 71 0.37 11.57 3.93
CA HIS A 71 -0.23 11.19 5.19
C HIS A 71 0.04 12.19 6.33
N LEU A 72 0.88 13.20 6.10
CA LEU A 72 1.01 14.33 7.04
C LEU A 72 -0.16 15.28 6.84
N LYS A 73 -0.68 15.84 7.95
CA LYS A 73 -1.65 16.93 7.89
C LYS A 73 -1.01 18.15 7.25
N ASP A 74 -1.78 18.94 6.51
CA ASP A 74 -1.27 20.11 5.78
C ASP A 74 -0.51 21.08 6.70
N SER A 75 -0.96 21.23 7.96
CA SER A 75 -0.30 22.06 8.97
C SER A 75 1.10 21.57 9.39
N GLN A 76 1.52 20.37 8.99
CA GLN A 76 2.81 19.76 9.31
C GLN A 76 3.70 19.62 8.07
N ARG A 77 3.22 20.02 6.89
CA ARG A 77 3.99 19.97 5.65
C ARG A 77 4.76 21.28 5.49
N LEU A 78 6.07 21.15 5.32
CA LEU A 78 6.94 22.24 4.92
C LEU A 78 7.17 22.10 3.42
N GLU A 79 6.46 22.90 2.65
CA GLU A 79 6.48 22.90 1.20
C GLU A 79 6.92 24.28 0.71
N THR A 80 7.57 24.31 -0.45
CA THR A 80 7.86 25.54 -1.21
C THR A 80 6.58 26.10 -1.84
N GLU A 81 6.64 27.30 -2.42
CA GLU A 81 5.46 27.95 -3.03
C GLU A 81 4.83 27.14 -4.17
N ASP A 82 5.61 26.27 -4.82
CA ASP A 82 5.18 25.33 -5.87
C ASP A 82 4.63 24.01 -5.32
N GLY A 83 4.56 23.84 -4.00
CA GLY A 83 4.07 22.61 -3.34
C GLY A 83 5.11 21.47 -3.25
N SER A 84 6.37 21.73 -3.60
CA SER A 84 7.44 20.75 -3.49
C SER A 84 7.96 20.64 -2.05
N ALA A 85 8.44 19.47 -1.65
CA ALA A 85 9.00 19.29 -0.30
C ALA A 85 10.35 20.00 -0.16
N ILE A 86 10.53 20.78 0.91
CA ILE A 86 11.81 21.44 1.22
C ILE A 86 12.82 20.37 1.65
N LYS A 87 13.90 20.21 0.87
CA LYS A 87 14.96 19.21 1.11
C LYS A 87 16.35 19.85 1.01
N SER A 88 17.25 19.43 1.89
CA SER A 88 18.68 19.75 1.82
C SER A 88 19.49 18.57 2.33
N LEU A 89 20.63 18.27 1.70
CA LEU A 89 21.58 17.27 2.19
C LEU A 89 22.85 17.96 2.68
N LEU A 90 23.23 17.67 3.92
CA LEU A 90 24.50 18.10 4.48
C LEU A 90 25.46 16.90 4.43
N ILE A 91 26.57 17.06 3.72
CA ILE A 91 27.63 16.06 3.60
C ILE A 91 28.85 16.59 4.31
N GLU A 92 29.31 15.90 5.33
CA GLU A 92 30.51 16.26 6.10
C GLU A 92 31.64 15.25 5.83
N SER A 93 32.88 15.72 5.91
CA SER A 93 34.05 14.84 5.87
C SER A 93 34.09 13.94 7.11
N SER A 94 34.22 12.63 6.91
CA SER A 94 34.40 11.67 8.01
C SER A 94 35.81 11.69 8.62
N THR A 95 36.76 12.40 8.00
CA THR A 95 38.14 12.48 8.47
C THR A 95 38.25 13.42 9.69
N PRO A 96 38.76 12.95 10.85
CA PRO A 96 38.94 13.79 12.03
C PRO A 96 39.81 15.02 11.72
N GLY A 97 39.37 16.20 12.18
CA GLY A 97 40.09 17.47 11.99
C GLY A 97 39.83 18.17 10.64
N ASN A 98 39.12 17.52 9.72
CA ASN A 98 38.68 18.17 8.49
C ASN A 98 37.22 18.64 8.63
N HIS A 99 37.03 19.94 8.81
CA HIS A 99 35.71 20.58 8.92
C HIS A 99 35.11 20.98 7.58
N THR A 100 35.60 20.44 6.46
CA THR A 100 34.98 20.68 5.15
C THR A 100 33.64 19.93 5.04
N GLY A 101 32.61 20.68 4.68
CA GLY A 101 31.27 20.17 4.42
C GLY A 101 30.70 20.76 3.14
N LEU A 102 29.75 20.04 2.56
CA LEU A 102 29.00 20.43 1.38
C LEU A 102 27.51 20.45 1.74
N ILE A 103 26.83 21.54 1.40
CA ILE A 103 25.38 21.63 1.44
C ILE A 103 24.87 21.48 0.01
N ILE A 104 23.95 20.54 -0.18
CA ILE A 104 23.25 20.34 -1.45
C ILE A 104 21.81 20.78 -1.22
N GLU A 105 21.44 21.85 -1.92
CA GLU A 105 20.07 22.36 -1.97
C GLU A 105 19.25 21.50 -2.93
N ASP A 106 18.03 21.14 -2.52
CA ASP A 106 17.09 20.29 -3.25
C ASP A 106 17.70 19.01 -3.88
N PRO A 107 18.26 18.10 -3.07
CA PRO A 107 18.83 16.86 -3.58
C PRO A 107 17.75 15.95 -4.17
N SER A 108 18.08 15.29 -5.27
CA SER A 108 17.34 14.13 -5.76
C SER A 108 17.93 12.85 -5.17
N VAL A 109 17.28 12.32 -4.13
CA VAL A 109 17.72 11.09 -3.45
C VAL A 109 16.97 9.90 -4.03
N TYR A 110 17.72 8.90 -4.47
CA TYR A 110 17.21 7.64 -5.00
C TYR A 110 17.62 6.48 -4.11
N VAL A 111 16.69 5.56 -3.90
CA VAL A 111 16.92 4.28 -3.23
C VAL A 111 16.83 3.19 -4.29
N THR A 112 17.79 2.26 -4.25
CA THR A 112 17.70 1.05 -5.06
C THR A 112 17.23 -0.12 -4.22
N SER A 113 16.34 -0.93 -4.80
CA SER A 113 15.89 -2.19 -4.20
C SER A 113 15.96 -3.31 -5.23
N PRO A 114 16.40 -4.52 -4.86
CA PRO A 114 16.37 -5.67 -5.77
C PRO A 114 14.95 -5.85 -6.35
N PHE A 115 14.88 -5.99 -7.66
CA PHE A 115 13.64 -6.11 -8.40
C PHE A 115 13.61 -7.46 -9.13
N ASN A 116 12.45 -8.12 -9.11
CA ASN A 116 12.27 -9.40 -9.78
C ASN A 116 11.65 -9.19 -11.18
N PRO A 117 12.38 -9.50 -12.27
CA PRO A 117 11.91 -9.31 -13.65
C PRO A 117 10.65 -10.11 -14.00
N VAL A 118 10.32 -11.16 -13.24
CA VAL A 118 9.07 -11.93 -13.40
C VAL A 118 7.83 -11.02 -13.43
N TYR A 119 7.80 -9.93 -12.66
CA TYR A 119 6.67 -9.01 -12.66
C TYR A 119 6.47 -8.31 -14.03
N LEU A 120 7.56 -8.01 -14.73
CA LEU A 120 7.51 -7.46 -16.10
C LEU A 120 6.97 -8.50 -17.08
N LEU A 121 7.44 -9.74 -16.98
CA LEU A 121 6.97 -10.85 -17.82
C LEU A 121 5.47 -11.11 -17.63
N ILE A 122 4.99 -11.14 -16.38
CA ILE A 122 3.55 -11.28 -16.08
C ILE A 122 2.76 -10.12 -16.72
N SER A 123 3.26 -8.89 -16.61
CA SER A 123 2.61 -7.72 -17.23
C SER A 123 2.51 -7.86 -18.74
N PHE A 124 3.59 -8.28 -19.40
CA PHE A 124 3.62 -8.55 -20.83
C PHE A 124 2.58 -9.61 -21.24
N PHE A 125 2.55 -10.76 -20.56
CA PHE A 125 1.59 -11.83 -20.88
C PHE A 125 0.14 -11.39 -20.70
N VAL A 126 -0.14 -10.58 -19.67
CA VAL A 126 -1.47 -10.02 -19.44
C VAL A 126 -1.84 -9.02 -20.54
N ALA A 127 -0.92 -8.14 -20.93
CA ALA A 127 -1.15 -7.13 -21.97
C ALA A 127 -1.48 -7.75 -23.33
N LYS A 128 -0.81 -8.86 -23.69
CA LYS A 128 -1.10 -9.65 -24.90
C LYS A 128 -2.30 -10.58 -24.77
N LYS A 129 -3.01 -10.57 -23.62
CA LYS A 129 -4.19 -11.40 -23.33
C LYS A 129 -3.95 -12.91 -23.34
N TYR A 130 -2.69 -13.35 -23.16
CA TYR A 130 -2.35 -14.78 -23.02
C TYR A 130 -3.00 -15.45 -21.81
N HIS A 131 -3.51 -14.66 -20.86
CA HIS A 131 -4.29 -15.16 -19.72
C HIS A 131 -5.76 -15.48 -20.05
N LEU A 132 -6.28 -15.00 -21.18
CA LEU A 132 -7.70 -15.17 -21.56
C LEU A 132 -7.89 -16.24 -22.62
N SER A 133 -6.95 -16.33 -23.55
CA SER A 133 -6.89 -17.43 -24.50
C SER A 133 -6.03 -18.52 -23.89
N ASP A 134 -6.54 -19.76 -23.87
CA ASP A 134 -5.67 -20.94 -23.90
C ASP A 134 -4.85 -20.86 -25.19
N THR A 135 -3.82 -20.01 -25.23
CA THR A 135 -2.85 -20.04 -26.31
C THR A 135 -2.16 -21.38 -26.16
N THR A 136 -2.65 -22.36 -26.91
CA THR A 136 -2.16 -23.73 -26.91
C THR A 136 -0.73 -23.83 -27.42
N ARG A 137 -0.25 -22.79 -28.11
CA ARG A 137 1.05 -22.76 -28.74
C ARG A 137 2.15 -22.37 -27.75
N PHE A 138 3.16 -23.22 -27.67
CA PHE A 138 4.45 -22.91 -27.07
C PHE A 138 5.25 -22.01 -28.02
N ILE A 139 5.96 -21.04 -27.45
CA ILE A 139 6.70 -19.98 -28.17
C ILE A 139 8.17 -20.05 -27.76
N SER A 140 9.10 -19.94 -28.71
CA SER A 140 10.54 -19.92 -28.39
C SER A 140 10.90 -18.65 -27.60
N LEU A 141 12.07 -18.65 -26.95
CA LEU A 141 12.55 -17.45 -26.27
C LEU A 141 12.76 -16.30 -27.28
N GLU A 142 13.32 -16.59 -28.45
CA GLU A 142 13.58 -15.61 -29.51
C GLU A 142 12.27 -14.94 -29.97
N ASP A 143 11.25 -15.74 -30.31
CA ASP A 143 9.93 -15.23 -30.72
C ASP A 143 9.27 -14.39 -29.60
N LEU A 144 9.47 -14.77 -28.33
CA LEU A 144 8.96 -14.00 -27.19
C LEU A 144 9.66 -12.64 -27.08
N VAL A 145 10.98 -12.62 -27.25
CA VAL A 145 11.83 -11.41 -27.23
C VAL A 145 11.41 -10.48 -28.38
N ASP A 146 11.30 -10.98 -29.61
CA ASP A 146 10.81 -10.22 -30.77
C ASP A 146 9.40 -9.66 -30.53
N SER A 147 8.51 -10.47 -29.92
CA SER A 147 7.16 -10.05 -29.57
C SER A 147 7.12 -8.98 -28.47
N MET A 148 8.09 -8.97 -27.56
CA MET A 148 8.30 -7.89 -26.59
C MET A 148 8.84 -6.63 -27.28
N GLU A 149 9.78 -6.77 -28.20
CA GLU A 149 10.38 -5.65 -28.95
C GLU A 149 9.37 -4.93 -29.83
N SER A 150 8.47 -5.69 -30.47
CA SER A 150 7.37 -5.12 -31.26
C SER A 150 6.39 -4.26 -30.45
N GLN A 151 6.48 -4.27 -29.12
CA GLN A 151 5.72 -3.35 -28.27
C GLN A 151 6.64 -2.20 -27.85
N ASP A 152 6.34 -0.97 -28.31
CA ASP A 152 7.09 0.26 -27.96
C ASP A 152 7.38 0.41 -26.45
N LYS A 153 6.52 -0.17 -25.60
CA LYS A 153 6.65 -0.13 -24.15
C LYS A 153 7.71 -1.10 -23.61
N PHE A 154 7.98 -2.20 -24.30
CA PHE A 154 8.85 -3.31 -23.88
C PHE A 154 10.09 -3.48 -24.77
N GLU A 155 10.21 -2.72 -25.88
CA GLU A 155 11.42 -2.59 -26.69
C GLU A 155 12.73 -2.51 -25.87
N PRO A 156 12.81 -1.75 -24.75
CA PRO A 156 14.04 -1.67 -23.98
C PRO A 156 14.34 -2.93 -23.15
N MET A 157 13.40 -3.86 -22.99
CA MET A 157 13.54 -4.99 -22.06
C MET A 157 14.34 -6.13 -22.67
N ALA A 158 14.00 -6.52 -23.89
CA ALA A 158 14.60 -7.61 -24.65
C ALA A 158 16.08 -7.35 -24.97
N VAL A 159 16.40 -6.14 -25.42
CA VAL A 159 17.78 -5.75 -25.76
C VAL A 159 18.66 -5.54 -24.52
N LYS A 160 18.08 -5.15 -23.36
CA LYS A 160 18.87 -4.68 -22.21
C LYS A 160 19.02 -5.68 -21.07
N LEU A 161 18.21 -6.74 -21.02
CA LEU A 161 18.32 -7.78 -20.01
C LEU A 161 18.99 -9.04 -20.57
N PRO A 162 19.91 -9.68 -19.83
CA PRO A 162 20.46 -10.97 -20.23
C PRO A 162 19.37 -12.05 -20.36
N MET A 163 19.48 -12.89 -21.39
CA MET A 163 18.52 -13.97 -21.66
C MET A 163 18.30 -14.89 -20.46
N GLY A 164 19.37 -15.26 -19.74
CA GLY A 164 19.24 -16.14 -18.56
C GLY A 164 18.34 -15.58 -17.44
N ILE A 165 18.21 -14.25 -17.33
CA ILE A 165 17.29 -13.62 -16.37
C ILE A 165 15.83 -13.78 -16.85
N LEU A 166 15.61 -13.69 -18.17
CA LEU A 166 14.30 -13.91 -18.76
C LEU A 166 13.90 -15.38 -18.64
N GLU A 167 14.80 -16.31 -18.95
CA GLU A 167 14.59 -17.76 -18.82
C GLU A 167 14.25 -18.17 -17.38
N ASP A 168 15.03 -17.72 -16.39
CA ASP A 168 14.73 -17.95 -14.97
C ASP A 168 13.35 -17.39 -14.60
N GLY A 169 13.00 -16.22 -15.14
CA GLY A 169 11.68 -15.63 -14.95
C GLY A 169 10.55 -16.46 -15.57
N LEU A 170 10.71 -16.88 -16.82
CA LEU A 170 9.75 -17.68 -17.58
C LEU A 170 9.54 -19.05 -16.93
N SER A 171 10.60 -19.71 -16.45
CA SER A 171 10.50 -21.03 -15.79
C SER A 171 9.50 -21.06 -14.60
N LYS A 172 9.33 -19.90 -13.93
CA LYS A 172 8.45 -19.73 -12.77
C LYS A 172 6.98 -19.52 -13.13
N ILE A 173 6.69 -19.01 -14.32
CA ILE A 173 5.33 -18.58 -14.71
C ILE A 173 4.81 -19.27 -15.97
N CYS A 174 5.66 -20.00 -16.69
CA CYS A 174 5.35 -20.73 -17.91
C CYS A 174 5.52 -22.25 -17.72
N GLU A 175 4.72 -23.01 -18.45
CA GLU A 175 5.04 -24.38 -18.84
C GLU A 175 6.15 -24.33 -19.89
N SER A 176 7.08 -25.29 -19.84
CA SER A 176 8.21 -25.37 -20.76
C SER A 176 8.30 -26.76 -21.34
N ILE A 177 8.65 -26.85 -22.62
CA ILE A 177 9.00 -28.08 -23.32
C ILE A 177 10.33 -27.88 -24.04
N GLU A 178 11.12 -28.96 -24.15
CA GLU A 178 12.36 -28.96 -24.91
C GLU A 178 12.15 -29.76 -26.20
N GLU A 179 12.39 -29.14 -27.35
CA GLU A 179 12.32 -29.78 -28.67
C GLU A 179 13.56 -29.40 -29.48
N ASN A 180 14.30 -30.39 -29.98
CA ASN A 180 15.51 -30.20 -30.80
C ASN A 180 16.62 -29.35 -30.15
N GLY A 181 16.67 -29.28 -28.82
CA GLY A 181 17.65 -28.47 -28.08
C GLY A 181 17.18 -27.06 -27.74
N ASP A 182 16.00 -26.65 -28.23
CA ASP A 182 15.39 -25.37 -27.92
C ASP A 182 14.31 -25.51 -26.85
N THR A 183 14.21 -24.53 -25.95
CA THR A 183 13.14 -24.46 -24.95
C THR A 183 12.02 -23.57 -25.44
N PHE A 184 10.80 -24.10 -25.43
CA PHE A 184 9.60 -23.34 -25.76
C PHE A 184 8.75 -23.13 -24.50
N TYR A 185 8.12 -21.97 -24.41
CA TYR A 185 7.37 -21.53 -23.25
C TYR A 185 5.90 -21.29 -23.57
N LYS A 186 5.03 -21.65 -22.62
CA LYS A 186 3.60 -21.36 -22.65
C LYS A 186 3.20 -20.75 -21.31
N PHE A 187 2.62 -19.55 -21.33
CA PHE A 187 2.17 -18.88 -20.11
C PHE A 187 1.15 -19.73 -19.36
N SER A 188 1.36 -19.95 -18.06
CA SER A 188 0.50 -20.78 -17.22
C SER A 188 0.01 -19.96 -16.04
N MET A 189 -1.29 -19.66 -16.02
CA MET A 189 -1.93 -18.94 -14.92
C MET A 189 -1.73 -19.69 -13.59
N LYS A 190 -1.81 -21.02 -13.63
CA LYS A 190 -1.61 -21.88 -12.45
C LYS A 190 -0.22 -21.68 -11.84
N LYS A 191 0.85 -21.84 -12.62
CA LYS A 191 2.23 -21.61 -12.15
C LYS A 191 2.44 -20.18 -11.67
N THR A 192 1.88 -19.21 -12.38
CA THR A 192 1.93 -17.80 -11.97
C THR A 192 1.31 -17.59 -10.60
N LEU A 193 0.12 -18.15 -10.34
CA LEU A 193 -0.54 -18.06 -9.04
C LEU A 193 0.23 -18.79 -7.95
N GLU A 194 0.77 -19.99 -8.22
CA GLU A 194 1.62 -20.72 -7.27
C GLU A 194 2.86 -19.91 -6.87
N PHE A 195 3.55 -19.33 -7.84
CA PHE A 195 4.70 -18.44 -7.61
C PHE A 195 4.31 -17.23 -6.74
N LEU A 196 3.19 -16.57 -7.06
CA LEU A 196 2.72 -15.40 -6.33
C LEU A 196 2.20 -15.73 -4.93
N GLN A 197 1.54 -16.87 -4.74
CA GLN A 197 1.13 -17.37 -3.44
C GLN A 197 2.35 -17.64 -2.56
N HIS A 198 3.38 -18.30 -3.11
CA HIS A 198 4.64 -18.53 -2.39
C HIS A 198 5.28 -17.19 -1.97
N LYS A 199 5.35 -16.20 -2.86
CA LYS A 199 5.87 -14.85 -2.53
C LYS A 199 5.03 -14.13 -1.48
N THR A 200 3.70 -14.24 -1.58
CA THR A 200 2.76 -13.62 -0.63
C THR A 200 2.90 -14.24 0.75
N ASN A 201 2.93 -15.56 0.81
CA ASN A 201 3.13 -16.30 2.05
C ASN A 201 4.50 -15.98 2.64
N LYS A 202 5.58 -15.96 1.84
CA LYS A 202 6.90 -15.54 2.30
C LYS A 202 6.91 -14.12 2.85
N LEU A 203 6.22 -13.17 2.23
CA LEU A 203 6.15 -11.78 2.70
C LEU A 203 5.33 -11.67 4.00
N LYS A 204 4.24 -12.43 4.11
CA LYS A 204 3.45 -12.59 5.34
C LYS A 204 4.30 -13.22 6.44
N SER A 205 5.07 -14.24 6.09
CA SER A 205 5.75 -15.16 6.98
C SER A 205 7.19 -14.79 7.29
N LEU A 206 7.79 -13.75 6.70
CA LEU A 206 9.19 -13.32 6.89
C LEU A 206 9.56 -13.46 8.38
N GLU A 207 10.32 -14.51 8.66
CA GLU A 207 10.17 -15.36 9.83
C GLU A 207 10.56 -14.68 11.15
N GLU A 208 9.80 -15.03 12.20
CA GLU A 208 10.02 -14.85 13.64
C GLU A 208 10.13 -13.45 14.27
N GLU A 209 10.36 -12.32 13.57
CA GLU A 209 10.23 -11.00 14.23
C GLU A 209 9.84 -9.77 13.36
N LYS A 210 9.91 -9.80 12.03
CA LYS A 210 10.00 -8.52 11.28
C LYS A 210 9.24 -8.48 9.95
N PHE A 211 7.94 -8.82 9.93
CA PHE A 211 7.04 -8.12 8.99
C PHE A 211 7.29 -6.61 9.14
N PRO A 212 7.30 -5.79 8.06
CA PRO A 212 7.70 -4.39 8.15
C PRO A 212 7.04 -3.67 9.33
N LYS A 213 7.83 -3.39 10.39
CA LYS A 213 7.30 -2.92 11.68
C LYS A 213 6.49 -1.64 11.52
N SER A 214 6.90 -0.79 10.59
CA SER A 214 6.18 0.42 10.21
C SER A 214 4.76 0.13 9.71
N ILE A 215 4.58 -0.85 8.82
CA ILE A 215 3.26 -1.25 8.32
C ILE A 215 2.45 -1.91 9.44
N LEU A 216 3.07 -2.81 10.21
CA LEU A 216 2.41 -3.48 11.32
C LEU A 216 1.88 -2.49 12.36
N GLN A 217 2.73 -1.59 12.86
CA GLN A 217 2.40 -0.67 13.94
C GLN A 217 1.51 0.49 13.49
N LYS A 218 1.71 1.02 12.28
CA LYS A 218 0.98 2.22 11.82
C LYS A 218 -0.31 1.89 11.06
N LEU A 219 -0.38 0.74 10.40
CA LEU A 219 -1.50 0.42 9.51
C LEU A 219 -2.32 -0.79 9.99
N ILE A 220 -1.66 -1.88 10.40
CA ILE A 220 -2.37 -3.12 10.75
C ILE A 220 -2.91 -3.08 12.18
N ILE A 221 -2.06 -2.88 13.18
CA ILE A 221 -2.46 -2.89 14.60
C ILE A 221 -3.62 -1.91 14.86
N PRO A 222 -3.57 -0.64 14.43
CA PRO A 222 -4.68 0.30 14.66
C PRO A 222 -5.99 -0.12 13.99
N LEU A 223 -5.90 -0.86 12.88
CA LEU A 223 -7.06 -1.35 12.13
C LEU A 223 -7.74 -2.53 12.83
N VAL A 224 -6.96 -3.48 13.37
CA VAL A 224 -7.47 -4.72 13.96
C VAL A 224 -7.67 -4.66 15.47
N THR A 225 -7.19 -3.61 16.15
CA THR A 225 -7.36 -3.47 17.60
C THR A 225 -8.85 -3.39 17.97
N PRO A 226 -9.33 -4.25 18.89
CA PRO A 226 -10.72 -4.25 19.32
C PRO A 226 -11.19 -2.90 19.88
N ALA A 227 -12.46 -2.59 19.70
CA ALA A 227 -13.11 -1.43 20.30
C ALA A 227 -13.22 -1.55 21.84
N ASP A 228 -13.11 -2.76 22.36
CA ASP A 228 -13.09 -3.06 23.79
C ASP A 228 -11.63 -3.20 24.24
N SER A 229 -11.12 -2.20 24.95
CA SER A 229 -9.73 -2.14 25.45
C SER A 229 -9.31 -3.30 26.36
N THR A 230 -10.23 -4.22 26.67
CA THR A 230 -10.05 -5.38 27.53
C THR A 230 -9.72 -6.66 26.76
N SER A 231 -9.93 -6.69 25.44
CA SER A 231 -9.73 -7.90 24.62
C SER A 231 -8.48 -7.80 23.75
N SER A 232 -7.73 -8.91 23.65
CA SER A 232 -6.60 -9.03 22.72
C SER A 232 -7.09 -9.36 21.31
N THR A 233 -6.37 -8.90 20.28
CA THR A 233 -6.70 -9.23 18.88
C THR A 233 -6.44 -10.72 18.63
N PRO A 234 -7.39 -11.48 18.07
CA PRO A 234 -7.15 -12.88 17.72
C PRO A 234 -5.98 -13.02 16.72
N PRO A 235 -5.05 -13.97 16.92
CA PRO A 235 -3.86 -14.11 16.08
C PRO A 235 -4.19 -14.38 14.62
N GLU A 236 -5.28 -15.11 14.34
CA GLU A 236 -5.76 -15.40 12.99
C GLU A 236 -6.15 -14.14 12.21
N ILE A 237 -6.79 -13.18 12.87
CA ILE A 237 -7.17 -11.90 12.26
C ILE A 237 -5.95 -11.06 11.94
N LEU A 238 -4.95 -11.08 12.84
CA LEU A 238 -3.69 -10.39 12.60
C LEU A 238 -2.95 -10.99 11.40
N ASP A 239 -2.95 -12.32 11.26
CA ASP A 239 -2.33 -13.01 10.12
C ASP A 239 -3.08 -12.73 8.81
N ALA A 240 -4.41 -12.76 8.82
CA ALA A 240 -5.23 -12.38 7.68
C ALA A 240 -5.03 -10.92 7.26
N ALA A 241 -4.85 -10.01 8.22
CA ALA A 241 -4.52 -8.61 7.94
C ALA A 241 -3.12 -8.48 7.30
N LYS A 242 -2.12 -9.17 7.82
CA LYS A 242 -0.78 -9.23 7.19
C LYS A 242 -0.88 -9.78 5.77
N LEU A 243 -1.65 -10.84 5.55
CA LEU A 243 -1.89 -11.43 4.23
C LEU A 243 -2.49 -10.40 3.26
N LYS A 244 -3.54 -9.67 3.66
CA LYS A 244 -4.16 -8.60 2.85
C LYS A 244 -3.16 -7.52 2.45
N TYR A 245 -2.31 -7.08 3.38
CA TYR A 245 -1.27 -6.10 3.09
C TYR A 245 -0.14 -6.67 2.22
N SER A 246 0.24 -7.93 2.39
CA SER A 246 1.21 -8.62 1.53
C SER A 246 0.72 -8.69 0.08
N ILE A 247 -0.56 -9.05 -0.12
CA ILE A 247 -1.21 -9.04 -1.45
C ILE A 247 -1.19 -7.62 -2.04
N SER A 248 -1.49 -6.60 -1.24
CA SER A 248 -1.46 -5.20 -1.69
C SER A 248 -0.05 -4.74 -2.11
N LEU A 249 0.97 -5.10 -1.33
CA LEU A 249 2.37 -4.78 -1.61
C LEU A 249 2.83 -5.43 -2.92
N ILE A 250 2.60 -6.73 -3.10
CA ILE A 250 2.93 -7.43 -4.35
C ILE A 250 2.07 -6.89 -5.51
N GLY A 251 0.79 -6.62 -5.25
CA GLY A 251 -0.16 -6.07 -6.19
C GLY A 251 0.18 -4.66 -6.69
N SER A 252 1.09 -3.94 -6.04
CA SER A 252 1.65 -2.69 -6.59
C SER A 252 2.45 -2.91 -7.88
N TYR A 253 2.94 -4.14 -8.11
CA TYR A 253 3.71 -4.55 -9.29
C TYR A 253 2.97 -5.54 -10.19
N LEU A 254 1.65 -5.70 -10.04
CA LEU A 254 0.89 -6.64 -10.85
C LEU A 254 -0.27 -5.95 -11.57
N PRO A 255 -0.65 -6.42 -12.77
CA PRO A 255 -1.93 -6.08 -13.37
C PRO A 255 -3.10 -6.48 -12.47
N GLN A 256 -4.16 -5.67 -12.44
CA GLN A 256 -5.28 -5.86 -11.51
C GLN A 256 -5.98 -7.21 -11.67
N VAL A 257 -6.02 -7.76 -12.89
CA VAL A 257 -6.59 -9.09 -13.16
C VAL A 257 -5.86 -10.17 -12.34
N ILE A 258 -4.53 -10.14 -12.32
CA ILE A 258 -3.71 -11.10 -11.56
C ILE A 258 -3.89 -10.90 -10.05
N VAL A 259 -3.98 -9.65 -9.60
CA VAL A 259 -4.25 -9.34 -8.19
C VAL A 259 -5.59 -9.92 -7.74
N ASN A 260 -6.62 -9.83 -8.59
CA ASN A 260 -7.94 -10.38 -8.30
C ASN A 260 -7.91 -11.91 -8.24
N GLU A 261 -7.24 -12.57 -9.18
CA GLU A 261 -7.07 -14.04 -9.16
C GLU A 261 -6.28 -14.51 -7.94
N LEU A 262 -5.21 -13.80 -7.59
CA LEU A 262 -4.44 -14.07 -6.37
C LEU A 262 -5.30 -13.91 -5.11
N ALA A 263 -6.09 -12.84 -5.02
CA ALA A 263 -6.99 -12.62 -3.88
C ALA A 263 -8.06 -13.71 -3.74
N LYS A 264 -8.57 -14.26 -4.86
CA LYS A 264 -9.52 -15.40 -4.83
C LYS A 264 -8.90 -16.63 -4.17
N SER A 265 -7.61 -16.87 -4.37
CA SER A 265 -6.93 -18.01 -3.74
C SER A 265 -6.80 -17.92 -2.21
N PHE A 266 -7.00 -16.73 -1.65
CA PHE A 266 -7.00 -16.47 -0.20
C PHE A 266 -8.37 -16.00 0.31
N LYS A 267 -9.46 -16.29 -0.43
CA LYS A 267 -10.79 -15.74 -0.16
C LYS A 267 -11.28 -16.04 1.26
N GLU A 268 -11.01 -17.24 1.77
CA GLU A 268 -11.47 -17.65 3.11
C GLU A 268 -10.86 -16.77 4.21
N ASP A 269 -9.54 -16.57 4.20
CA ASP A 269 -8.84 -15.73 5.19
C ASP A 269 -9.25 -14.26 5.08
N LEU A 270 -9.40 -13.75 3.86
CA LEU A 270 -9.82 -12.36 3.62
C LEU A 270 -11.26 -12.11 4.07
N THR A 271 -12.16 -13.09 3.88
CA THR A 271 -13.56 -13.00 4.31
C THR A 271 -13.65 -12.94 5.84
N LYS A 272 -12.91 -13.79 6.56
CA LYS A 272 -12.84 -13.76 8.03
C LYS A 272 -12.40 -12.40 8.56
N LEU A 273 -11.39 -11.79 7.93
CA LEU A 273 -10.93 -10.45 8.29
C LEU A 273 -12.02 -9.39 8.04
N ASP A 274 -12.66 -9.41 6.89
CA ASP A 274 -13.67 -8.42 6.54
C ASP A 274 -14.91 -8.53 7.46
N GLU A 275 -15.34 -9.74 7.81
CA GLU A 275 -16.38 -9.99 8.82
C GLU A 275 -16.00 -9.42 10.20
N TYR A 276 -14.77 -9.67 10.66
CA TYR A 276 -14.27 -9.12 11.91
C TYR A 276 -14.25 -7.59 11.93
N LEU A 277 -13.74 -6.97 10.86
CA LEU A 277 -13.71 -5.51 10.74
C LEU A 277 -15.12 -4.90 10.71
N GLN A 278 -16.08 -5.58 10.07
CA GLN A 278 -17.48 -5.17 10.08
C GLN A 278 -18.08 -5.25 11.48
N GLN A 279 -17.81 -6.30 12.24
CA GLN A 279 -18.25 -6.43 13.63
C GLN A 279 -17.64 -5.32 14.51
N GLN A 280 -16.35 -5.05 14.39
CA GLN A 280 -15.68 -3.98 15.13
C GLN A 280 -16.27 -2.60 14.82
N LYS A 281 -16.57 -2.33 13.54
CA LYS A 281 -17.24 -1.10 13.13
C LYS A 281 -18.62 -0.95 13.79
N GLN A 282 -19.43 -2.01 13.79
CA GLN A 282 -20.75 -1.99 14.43
C GLN A 282 -20.66 -1.74 15.95
N ILE A 283 -19.67 -2.31 16.63
CA ILE A 283 -19.45 -2.07 18.07
C ILE A 283 -19.07 -0.61 18.31
N LYS A 284 -18.15 -0.04 17.53
CA LYS A 284 -17.75 1.38 17.62
C LYS A 284 -18.93 2.31 17.39
N ASP A 285 -19.74 2.04 16.38
CA ASP A 285 -20.91 2.85 16.05
C ASP A 285 -21.96 2.80 17.18
N LYS A 286 -22.22 1.62 17.76
CA LYS A 286 -23.12 1.46 18.92
C LYS A 286 -22.61 2.21 20.16
N LYS A 287 -21.31 2.12 20.45
CA LYS A 287 -20.70 2.86 21.57
C LYS A 287 -20.80 4.36 21.39
N LYS A 288 -20.51 4.85 20.18
CA LYS A 288 -20.62 6.27 19.85
C LYS A 288 -22.04 6.79 20.06
N LEU A 289 -23.05 6.07 19.58
CA LEU A 289 -24.45 6.41 19.79
C LEU A 289 -24.84 6.40 21.29
N ALA A 290 -24.35 5.44 22.06
CA ALA A 290 -24.58 5.40 23.51
C ALA A 290 -23.92 6.58 24.24
N GLU A 291 -22.68 6.95 23.86
CA GLU A 291 -21.97 8.11 24.41
C GLU A 291 -22.66 9.43 24.07
N GLU A 292 -23.16 9.57 22.84
CA GLU A 292 -23.96 10.73 22.42
C GLU A 292 -25.25 10.83 23.25
N GLY A 293 -25.97 9.71 23.43
CA GLY A 293 -27.16 9.65 24.29
C GLY A 293 -26.89 10.00 25.75
N LEU A 294 -25.77 9.54 26.33
CA LEU A 294 -25.34 9.92 27.68
C LEU A 294 -25.01 11.41 27.78
N ARG A 295 -24.31 11.97 26.79
CA ARG A 295 -24.00 13.41 26.74
C ARG A 295 -25.27 14.26 26.63
N GLU A 296 -26.27 13.80 25.91
CA GLU A 296 -27.57 14.48 25.82
C GLU A 296 -28.33 14.43 27.15
N MET A 297 -28.36 13.27 27.83
CA MET A 297 -28.93 13.15 29.17
C MET A 297 -28.23 14.05 30.19
N ASP A 298 -26.90 14.11 30.18
CA ASP A 298 -26.12 15.00 31.07
C ASP A 298 -26.44 16.49 30.81
N LYS A 299 -26.63 16.88 29.55
CA LYS A 299 -27.06 18.24 29.20
C LYS A 299 -28.46 18.53 29.74
N GLN A 300 -29.40 17.58 29.64
CA GLN A 300 -30.76 17.74 30.17
C GLN A 300 -30.78 17.85 31.70
N ILE A 301 -29.99 17.03 32.41
CA ILE A 301 -29.87 17.08 33.87
C ILE A 301 -29.29 18.43 34.32
N LYS A 302 -28.24 18.92 33.65
CA LYS A 302 -27.63 20.23 33.97
C LYS A 302 -28.55 21.41 33.63
N ALA A 303 -29.35 21.32 32.57
CA ALA A 303 -30.33 22.36 32.20
C ALA A 303 -31.56 22.38 33.14
N GLY A 304 -31.98 21.22 33.67
CA GLY A 304 -33.10 21.10 34.60
C GLY A 304 -32.82 21.57 36.03
N GLY A 305 -31.54 21.69 36.42
CA GLY A 305 -31.11 22.03 37.79
C GLY A 305 -31.27 23.48 38.23
N ASN A 306 -31.68 24.41 37.34
CA ASN A 306 -31.73 25.84 37.64
C ASN A 306 -33.13 26.42 37.92
N SER A 307 -34.15 25.58 38.15
CA SER A 307 -35.40 26.06 38.77
C SER A 307 -35.24 26.16 40.28
N ARG A 308 -34.47 27.17 40.73
CA ARG A 308 -34.49 27.67 42.11
C ARG A 308 -35.95 27.92 42.50
N LYS A 309 -36.53 27.01 43.28
CA LYS A 309 -37.76 27.26 44.03
C LYS A 309 -37.51 28.48 44.90
N LYS A 310 -38.06 29.63 44.51
CA LYS A 310 -38.29 30.75 45.43
C LYS A 310 -39.13 30.21 46.59
N PRO A 311 -38.75 30.43 47.86
CA PRO A 311 -39.59 30.08 48.99
C PRO A 311 -40.85 30.96 48.93
N VAL A 312 -42.00 30.33 48.69
CA VAL A 312 -43.30 30.98 48.71
C VAL A 312 -43.67 31.26 50.17
N SER A 313 -43.75 32.55 50.51
CA SER A 313 -44.27 33.02 51.79
C SER A 313 -45.76 32.68 51.93
N LYS A 314 -46.10 32.13 53.10
CA LYS A 314 -47.45 31.85 53.62
C LYS A 314 -48.45 33.01 53.43
N LYS A 315 -49.69 32.67 53.09
CA LYS A 315 -50.97 33.30 53.52
C LYS A 315 -52.15 32.39 53.10
N THR A 316 -52.65 31.56 54.02
CA THR A 316 -53.98 31.65 54.69
C THR A 316 -55.23 31.43 53.81
N ALA A 317 -55.89 30.29 54.10
CA ALA A 317 -57.33 30.02 54.24
C ALA A 317 -58.34 30.51 53.18
N GLY A 318 -59.07 29.56 52.59
CA GLY A 318 -60.30 29.81 51.84
C GLY A 318 -60.88 28.54 51.18
N ILE A 319 -61.72 27.80 51.93
CA ILE A 319 -62.50 26.65 51.46
C ILE A 319 -63.66 27.13 50.58
N LYS A 320 -63.80 26.69 49.31
CA LYS A 320 -65.10 26.45 48.62
C LYS A 320 -65.00 25.45 47.44
N LYS A 321 -65.64 24.30 47.65
CA LYS A 321 -66.47 23.39 46.81
C LYS A 321 -66.11 23.01 45.34
N PRO A 322 -66.47 21.77 44.92
CA PRO A 322 -65.99 21.12 43.70
C PRO A 322 -66.88 21.37 42.47
N THR A 323 -66.28 21.48 41.29
CA THR A 323 -66.99 21.43 40.00
C THR A 323 -66.22 20.60 38.96
N ALA A 324 -66.92 19.59 38.45
CA ALA A 324 -66.86 18.82 37.20
C ALA A 324 -65.51 18.51 36.47
N PRO A 325 -65.35 17.28 35.94
CA PRO A 325 -64.16 16.84 35.22
C PRO A 325 -64.09 17.43 33.81
N ARG A 326 -62.99 18.14 33.50
CA ARG A 326 -62.65 18.54 32.12
C ARG A 326 -61.88 17.43 31.42
N LYS A 327 -62.43 17.03 30.26
CA LYS A 327 -61.79 16.29 29.17
C LYS A 327 -60.56 17.02 28.61
N VAL A 328 -59.79 16.25 27.82
CA VAL A 328 -58.76 16.62 26.82
C VAL A 328 -57.40 16.90 27.47
N VAL A 329 -56.28 16.26 27.10
CA VAL A 329 -55.76 15.99 25.75
C VAL A 329 -54.99 14.66 25.73
N ARG A 330 -55.42 13.71 24.90
CA ARG A 330 -54.57 12.60 24.43
C ARG A 330 -53.50 13.21 23.53
N GLY A 331 -52.23 13.10 23.95
CA GLY A 331 -51.09 13.56 23.17
C GLY A 331 -50.98 12.85 21.83
N ALA A 332 -50.70 13.64 20.80
CA ALA A 332 -50.51 13.25 19.41
C ALA A 332 -49.18 12.52 19.20
N LEU A 333 -49.13 11.22 19.53
CA LEU A 333 -47.95 10.38 19.26
C LEU A 333 -48.26 9.08 18.51
N ASP A 334 -49.53 8.83 18.13
CA ASP A 334 -49.95 7.51 17.62
C ASP A 334 -50.09 7.39 16.10
N ASN A 335 -49.48 8.31 15.33
CA ASN A 335 -49.54 8.29 13.86
C ASN A 335 -48.21 7.94 13.17
N PHE A 336 -47.19 7.50 13.90
CA PHE A 336 -45.85 7.27 13.35
C PHE A 336 -45.56 5.85 12.82
N PHE A 337 -46.51 4.91 12.92
CA PHE A 337 -46.32 3.56 12.39
C PHE A 337 -47.40 3.18 11.37
N LYS A 338 -47.35 3.77 10.16
CA LYS A 338 -47.98 3.15 8.99
C LYS A 338 -46.98 2.21 8.32
N LYS A 339 -47.18 0.92 8.57
CA LYS A 339 -46.53 -0.21 7.90
C LYS A 339 -46.94 -0.22 6.42
N LYS A 340 -45.99 -0.04 5.50
CA LYS A 340 -46.22 -0.32 4.07
C LYS A 340 -46.25 -1.84 3.90
N VAL A 341 -47.39 -2.34 3.43
CA VAL A 341 -47.56 -3.70 2.93
C VAL A 341 -47.31 -3.65 1.43
N THR A 342 -46.45 -4.54 0.95
CA THR A 342 -46.46 -5.08 -0.42
C THR A 342 -46.85 -6.53 -0.32
#